data_AF-A0AAW5YS74-F1
#
_entry.id   AF-A0AAW5YS74-F1
#
_cell.length_a   1.000
_cell.length_b   1.000
_cell.length_c   1.000
_cell.angle_alpha   90.00
_cell.angle_beta   90.00
_cell.angle_gamma   90.00
#
_symmetry.space_group_name_H-M   'P 1'
#
loop_
_entity.id
_entity.type
_entity.pdbx_description
1 polymer ?
#
loop_
_entity_poly.entity_id
_entity_poly.type
_entity_poly.pdbx_seq_one_letter_code
_entity_poly.pdbx_strand_id
1 'polypeptide(L)'
;MRDLLFYRGKDLQIEREMPDADAHTNWLELINRLHLTADYRMWVSANLALQTVQCILSDSKKQQVSVGMGKGMNHMPVLGAEFESIEHLFYNSQTHSAKQRVLVSQIMEQDLDFLDDPALNQLSKNTKLTVDSFVDIESSKEVYYPSFLSDVNFIDDGVSINNHVYQYASDSGYASGSTVNEALLHSINELIERDSISRFIIKYGLGIKENSVTAFKIIPKSLPKDLYKIYLV
;
A
#
# COMPACT_ATOMS: atom_id res chain seq x y z
N MET A 1 -15.94 -11.66 23.70
CA MET A 1 -16.76 -10.97 22.68
C MET A 1 -17.28 -9.70 23.31
N ARG A 2 -16.56 -8.58 23.15
CA ARG A 2 -17.13 -7.25 23.40
C ARG A 2 -17.56 -6.75 22.03
N ASP A 3 -18.85 -6.43 21.91
CA ASP A 3 -19.42 -5.87 20.68
C ASP A 3 -18.62 -4.64 20.27
N LEU A 4 -17.91 -4.75 19.15
CA LEU A 4 -17.31 -3.62 18.45
C LEU A 4 -18.47 -2.82 17.87
N LEU A 5 -18.99 -1.88 18.66
CA LEU A 5 -20.05 -0.97 18.26
C LEU A 5 -19.52 -0.02 17.19
N PHE A 6 -19.79 -0.32 15.92
CA PHE A 6 -19.62 0.63 14.83
C PHE A 6 -20.59 1.79 15.04
N TYR A 7 -20.05 2.94 15.44
CA TYR A 7 -20.81 4.14 15.75
C TYR A 7 -21.32 4.77 14.44
N ARG A 8 -22.65 4.87 14.26
CA ARG A 8 -23.28 5.55 13.10
C ARG A 8 -23.31 7.09 13.26
N GLY A 9 -22.21 7.67 13.70
CA GLY A 9 -22.04 9.13 13.77
C GLY A 9 -21.59 9.69 12.42
N LYS A 10 -21.99 10.93 12.10
CA LYS A 10 -21.32 11.73 11.07
C LYS A 10 -19.96 12.21 11.59
N ASP A 11 -19.07 11.28 11.89
CA ASP A 11 -17.67 11.64 12.02
C ASP A 11 -17.16 11.99 10.62
N LEU A 12 -16.26 12.98 10.55
CA LEU A 12 -15.67 13.41 9.29
C LEU A 12 -14.83 12.26 8.73
N GLN A 13 -15.39 11.45 7.83
CA GLN A 13 -14.67 10.42 7.10
C GLN A 13 -13.86 11.09 6.01
N ILE A 14 -12.59 11.37 6.30
CA ILE A 14 -11.65 11.91 5.32
C ILE A 14 -11.30 10.78 4.37
N GLU A 15 -11.41 11.04 3.06
CA GLU A 15 -10.93 10.13 2.01
C GLU A 15 -11.61 8.74 1.98
N ARG A 16 -12.89 8.66 2.41
CA ARG A 16 -13.74 7.47 2.24
C ARG A 16 -15.01 7.82 1.48
N GLU A 17 -15.36 6.98 0.50
CA GLU A 17 -16.61 7.04 -0.25
C GLU A 17 -17.73 6.24 0.47
N MET A 18 -17.36 5.28 1.32
CA MET A 18 -18.30 4.40 2.02
C MET A 18 -18.29 4.58 3.55
N PRO A 19 -19.47 4.54 4.22
CA PRO A 19 -19.54 4.50 5.68
C PRO A 19 -18.79 3.31 6.28
N ASP A 20 -18.14 3.50 7.44
CA ASP A 20 -17.26 2.48 8.04
C ASP A 20 -18.00 1.18 8.38
N ALA A 21 -19.29 1.29 8.74
CA ALA A 21 -20.12 0.12 9.01
C ALA A 21 -20.41 -0.72 7.74
N ASP A 22 -20.59 -0.05 6.59
CA ASP A 22 -20.84 -0.71 5.31
C ASP A 22 -19.54 -1.31 4.77
N ALA A 23 -18.42 -0.58 4.91
CA ALA A 23 -17.08 -1.06 4.60
C ALA A 23 -16.71 -2.32 5.39
N HIS A 24 -16.97 -2.32 6.71
CA HIS A 24 -16.78 -3.49 7.55
C HIS A 24 -17.66 -4.67 7.13
N THR A 25 -18.93 -4.42 6.78
CA THR A 25 -19.85 -5.46 6.31
C THR A 25 -19.32 -6.12 5.04
N ASN A 26 -18.86 -5.33 4.07
CA ASN A 26 -18.26 -5.84 2.82
C ASN A 26 -16.99 -6.65 3.09
N TRP A 27 -16.16 -6.18 4.03
CA TRP A 27 -14.96 -6.91 4.45
C TRP A 27 -15.29 -8.27 5.08
N LEU A 28 -16.29 -8.32 5.95
CA LEU A 28 -16.77 -9.57 6.56
C LEU A 28 -17.29 -10.54 5.50
N GLU A 29 -18.08 -10.06 4.55
CA GLU A 29 -18.58 -10.88 3.43
C GLU A 29 -17.43 -11.46 2.60
N LEU A 30 -16.41 -10.66 2.31
CA LEU A 30 -15.21 -11.10 1.59
C LEU A 30 -14.49 -12.22 2.33
N ILE A 31 -14.15 -12.04 3.61
CA ILE A 31 -13.39 -13.07 4.35
C ILE A 31 -14.20 -14.37 4.51
N ASN A 32 -15.52 -14.26 4.68
CA ASN A 32 -16.41 -15.41 4.74
C ASN A 32 -16.42 -16.19 3.41
N ARG A 33 -16.48 -15.47 2.28
CA ARG A 33 -16.40 -16.06 0.93
C ARG A 33 -15.06 -16.74 0.68
N LEU A 34 -13.98 -16.22 1.27
CA LEU A 34 -12.63 -16.81 1.20
C LEU A 34 -12.41 -17.93 2.25
N HIS A 35 -13.43 -18.26 3.05
CA HIS A 35 -13.36 -19.24 4.13
C HIS A 35 -12.26 -18.93 5.17
N LEU A 36 -12.10 -17.65 5.48
CA LEU A 36 -11.14 -17.14 6.46
C LEU A 36 -11.85 -16.76 7.76
N THR A 37 -11.09 -16.76 8.85
CA THR A 37 -11.50 -16.21 10.15
C THR A 37 -10.56 -15.11 10.59
N ALA A 38 -11.07 -14.15 11.35
CA ALA A 38 -10.30 -13.02 11.86
C ALA A 38 -10.21 -13.04 13.38
N ASP A 39 -8.99 -12.85 13.90
CA ASP A 39 -8.71 -12.59 15.31
C ASP A 39 -8.06 -11.21 15.46
N TYR A 40 -8.29 -10.56 16.61
CA TYR A 40 -7.82 -9.20 16.85
C TYR A 40 -6.96 -9.10 18.10
N ARG A 41 -5.89 -8.30 18.01
CA ARG A 41 -5.12 -7.84 19.17
C ARG A 41 -5.16 -6.32 19.20
N MET A 42 -5.31 -5.74 20.38
CA MET A 42 -5.46 -4.31 20.56
C MET A 42 -4.49 -3.79 21.62
N TRP A 43 -3.84 -2.69 21.31
CA TRP A 43 -3.01 -1.93 22.22
C TRP A 43 -3.53 -0.50 22.30
N VAL A 44 -3.54 0.04 23.51
CA VAL A 44 -4.02 1.41 23.76
C VAL A 44 -2.89 2.18 24.41
N SER A 45 -2.66 3.39 23.92
CA SER A 45 -1.71 4.34 24.48
C SER A 45 -2.05 4.69 25.94
N ALA A 46 -1.05 5.10 26.73
CA ALA A 46 -1.23 5.41 28.14
C ALA A 46 -2.24 6.55 28.41
N ASN A 47 -2.40 7.47 27.46
CA ASN A 47 -3.38 8.57 27.53
C ASN A 47 -4.75 8.20 26.94
N LEU A 48 -4.95 6.94 26.52
CA LEU A 48 -6.17 6.38 25.94
C LEU A 48 -6.63 7.04 24.62
N ALA A 49 -5.84 7.94 24.05
CA ALA A 49 -6.21 8.68 22.84
C ALA A 49 -5.96 7.85 21.58
N LEU A 50 -4.81 7.18 21.51
CA LEU A 50 -4.40 6.39 20.36
C LEU A 50 -4.53 4.89 20.63
N GLN A 51 -4.97 4.17 19.61
CA GLN A 51 -5.04 2.73 19.60
C GLN A 51 -4.30 2.17 18.39
N THR A 52 -3.72 0.99 18.58
CA THR A 52 -3.21 0.15 17.52
C THR A 52 -3.97 -1.16 17.57
N VAL A 53 -4.44 -1.63 16.43
CA VAL A 53 -5.11 -2.92 16.27
C VAL A 53 -4.32 -3.75 15.28
N GLN A 54 -4.21 -5.04 15.57
CA GLN A 54 -3.72 -6.05 14.66
C GLN A 54 -4.90 -6.96 14.31
N CYS A 55 -5.19 -7.10 13.02
CA CYS A 55 -6.11 -8.09 12.48
C CYS A 55 -5.30 -9.28 11.96
N ILE A 56 -5.64 -10.49 12.37
CA ILE A 56 -4.96 -11.73 11.99
C ILE A 56 -5.96 -12.59 11.22
N LEU A 57 -5.70 -12.82 9.94
CA LEU A 57 -6.50 -13.71 9.10
C LEU A 57 -5.93 -15.12 9.15
N SER A 58 -6.80 -16.10 9.36
CA SER A 58 -6.45 -17.53 9.38
C SER A 58 -7.34 -18.34 8.45
N ASP A 59 -6.77 -19.39 7.86
CA ASP A 59 -7.50 -20.35 7.01
C ASP A 59 -8.35 -21.35 7.82
N SER A 60 -9.07 -22.24 7.12
CA SER A 60 -9.87 -23.31 7.74
C SER A 60 -9.07 -24.29 8.61
N LYS A 61 -7.74 -24.35 8.46
CA LYS A 61 -6.81 -25.15 9.28
C LYS A 61 -6.23 -24.35 10.44
N LYS A 62 -6.72 -23.13 10.67
CA LYS A 62 -6.23 -22.18 11.68
C LYS A 62 -4.76 -21.78 11.45
N GLN A 63 -4.27 -21.86 10.23
CA GLN A 63 -2.97 -21.31 9.87
C GLN A 63 -3.14 -19.83 9.56
N GLN A 64 -2.28 -19.00 10.14
CA GLN A 64 -2.24 -17.57 9.82
C GLN A 64 -1.82 -17.40 8.36
N VAL A 65 -2.63 -16.68 7.58
CA VAL A 65 -2.37 -16.41 6.17
C VAL A 65 -2.03 -14.95 5.91
N SER A 66 -2.48 -14.02 6.75
CA SER A 66 -2.18 -12.60 6.63
C SER A 66 -2.38 -11.86 7.95
N VAL A 67 -1.74 -10.70 8.07
CA VAL A 67 -1.84 -9.80 9.22
C VAL A 67 -1.89 -8.36 8.71
N GLY A 68 -2.80 -7.56 9.24
CA GLY A 68 -2.85 -6.12 9.01
C GLY A 68 -2.76 -5.35 10.31
N MET A 69 -2.20 -4.15 10.26
CA MET A 69 -2.13 -3.21 11.37
C MET A 69 -3.01 -2.01 11.11
N GLY A 70 -3.62 -1.47 12.15
CA GLY A 70 -4.39 -0.24 12.04
C GLY A 70 -4.10 0.65 13.22
N LYS A 71 -4.09 1.95 12.97
CA LYS A 71 -3.62 2.96 13.92
C LYS A 71 -4.56 4.16 13.85
N GLY A 72 -4.79 4.82 14.97
CA GLY A 72 -5.63 6.01 15.04
C GLY A 72 -6.47 6.08 16.31
N MET A 73 -7.57 6.84 16.23
CA MET A 73 -8.53 7.02 17.31
C MET A 73 -9.84 6.28 17.01
N ASN A 74 -10.62 6.00 18.06
CA ASN A 74 -11.94 5.38 17.97
C ASN A 74 -11.91 4.03 17.23
N HIS A 75 -12.81 3.83 16.26
CA HIS A 75 -13.00 2.56 15.54
C HIS A 75 -12.17 2.46 14.25
N MET A 76 -11.58 3.56 13.79
CA MET A 76 -10.71 3.61 12.60
C MET A 76 -9.56 2.60 12.62
N PRO A 77 -8.89 2.31 13.75
CA PRO A 77 -7.82 1.33 13.80
C PRO A 77 -8.26 -0.09 13.47
N VAL A 78 -9.51 -0.48 13.79
CA VAL A 78 -10.01 -1.81 13.46
C VAL A 78 -10.18 -1.94 11.95
N LEU A 79 -10.89 -1.00 11.33
CA LEU A 79 -11.13 -1.02 9.90
C LEU A 79 -9.82 -0.90 9.10
N GLY A 80 -8.88 -0.07 9.56
CA GLY A 80 -7.53 0.01 8.98
C GLY A 80 -6.81 -1.35 9.01
N ALA A 81 -6.81 -2.03 10.16
CA ALA A 81 -6.17 -3.33 10.29
C ALA A 81 -6.85 -4.41 9.43
N GLU A 82 -8.17 -4.35 9.30
CA GLU A 82 -8.96 -5.25 8.46
C GLU A 82 -8.58 -5.10 6.98
N PHE A 83 -8.59 -3.88 6.45
CA PHE A 83 -8.26 -3.62 5.05
C PHE A 83 -6.78 -3.96 4.75
N GLU A 84 -5.84 -3.54 5.61
CA GLU A 84 -4.41 -3.90 5.47
C GLU A 84 -4.21 -5.42 5.48
N SER A 85 -4.98 -6.17 6.28
CA SER A 85 -4.87 -7.64 6.30
C SER A 85 -5.30 -8.29 4.98
N ILE A 86 -6.26 -7.70 4.27
CA ILE A 86 -6.70 -8.18 2.96
C ILE A 86 -5.74 -7.78 1.87
N GLU A 87 -5.21 -6.56 1.93
CA GLU A 87 -4.16 -6.09 1.05
C GLU A 87 -2.95 -7.03 1.08
N HIS A 88 -2.42 -7.30 2.27
CA HIS A 88 -1.30 -8.24 2.45
C HIS A 88 -1.65 -9.67 2.02
N LEU A 89 -2.91 -10.10 2.16
CA LEU A 89 -3.33 -11.42 1.69
C LEU A 89 -3.22 -11.52 0.16
N PHE A 90 -3.75 -10.53 -0.56
CA PHE A 90 -3.72 -10.51 -2.03
C PHE A 90 -2.32 -10.24 -2.56
N TYR A 91 -1.58 -9.34 -1.95
CA TYR A 91 -0.19 -9.06 -2.27
C TYR A 91 0.68 -10.34 -2.20
N ASN A 92 0.56 -11.13 -1.13
CA ASN A 92 1.35 -12.36 -0.96
C ASN A 92 0.80 -13.56 -1.74
N SER A 93 -0.32 -13.42 -2.44
CA SER A 93 -0.93 -14.49 -3.26
C SER A 93 -0.98 -14.15 -4.75
N GLN A 94 -0.18 -13.17 -5.17
CA GLN A 94 -0.04 -12.81 -6.57
C GLN A 94 0.46 -14.00 -7.41
N THR A 95 -0.05 -14.05 -8.63
CA THR A 95 0.33 -15.06 -9.60
C THR A 95 0.78 -14.38 -10.88
N HIS A 96 2.02 -14.64 -11.28
CA HIS A 96 2.61 -14.07 -12.47
C HIS A 96 2.58 -15.07 -13.62
N SER A 97 2.23 -14.59 -14.82
CA SER A 97 2.17 -15.44 -16.00
C SER A 97 3.56 -15.65 -16.59
N ALA A 98 4.20 -16.78 -16.27
CA ALA A 98 5.51 -17.14 -16.84
C ALA A 98 5.53 -17.21 -18.39
N LYS A 99 4.37 -17.23 -19.04
CA LYS A 99 4.24 -17.21 -20.50
C LYS A 99 4.40 -15.80 -21.10
N GLN A 100 4.15 -14.77 -20.31
CA GLN A 100 4.21 -13.39 -20.76
C GLN A 100 5.58 -12.82 -20.44
N ARG A 101 6.48 -12.91 -21.44
CA ARG A 101 7.86 -12.44 -21.30
C ARG A 101 8.22 -11.42 -22.37
N VAL A 102 8.81 -10.32 -21.93
CA VAL A 102 9.17 -9.17 -22.77
C VAL A 102 10.65 -8.85 -22.61
N LEU A 103 11.31 -8.41 -23.68
CA LEU A 103 12.71 -7.95 -23.59
C LEU A 103 12.77 -6.64 -22.81
N VAL A 104 13.80 -6.46 -21.99
CA VAL A 104 14.04 -5.19 -21.28
C VAL A 104 14.02 -3.99 -22.23
N SER A 105 14.62 -4.10 -23.42
CA SER A 105 14.56 -3.02 -24.42
C SER A 105 13.13 -2.66 -24.82
N GLN A 106 12.29 -3.67 -25.03
CA GLN A 106 10.89 -3.47 -25.41
C GLN A 106 10.08 -2.89 -24.26
N ILE A 107 10.41 -3.24 -23.01
CA ILE A 107 9.79 -2.63 -21.83
C ILE A 107 10.11 -1.14 -21.81
N MET A 108 11.40 -0.78 -21.92
CA MET A 108 11.88 0.60 -21.90
C MET A 108 11.33 1.45 -23.05
N GLU A 109 11.00 0.85 -24.19
CA GLU A 109 10.43 1.56 -25.35
C GLU A 109 8.93 1.88 -25.21
N GLN A 110 8.24 1.38 -24.16
CA GLN A 110 6.81 1.63 -23.96
C GLN A 110 6.49 3.05 -23.50
N ASP A 111 7.40 3.65 -22.72
CA ASP A 111 7.24 4.98 -22.11
C ASP A 111 8.60 5.66 -21.91
N LEU A 112 8.63 7.00 -21.95
CA LEU A 112 9.84 7.77 -21.71
C LEU A 112 10.33 7.62 -20.26
N ASP A 113 9.41 7.49 -19.30
CA ASP A 113 9.76 7.34 -17.88
C ASP A 113 10.51 6.02 -17.62
N PHE A 114 10.29 5.00 -18.46
CA PHE A 114 11.00 3.72 -18.35
C PHE A 114 12.41 3.75 -18.94
N LEU A 115 12.75 4.72 -19.78
CA LEU A 115 14.10 4.84 -20.33
C LEU A 115 15.12 5.18 -19.24
N ASP A 116 14.71 5.99 -18.26
CA ASP A 116 15.55 6.47 -17.17
C ASP A 116 15.31 5.69 -15.86
N ASP A 117 14.53 4.62 -15.89
CA ASP A 117 14.24 3.78 -14.72
C ASP A 117 15.53 3.16 -14.15
N PRO A 118 15.90 3.44 -12.89
CA PRO A 118 17.15 2.95 -12.31
C PRO A 118 17.24 1.42 -12.20
N ALA A 119 16.11 0.73 -12.04
CA ALA A 119 16.05 -0.73 -11.93
C ALA A 119 16.23 -1.38 -13.30
N LEU A 120 15.50 -0.91 -14.33
CA LEU A 120 15.67 -1.40 -15.70
C LEU A 120 17.09 -1.16 -16.22
N ASN A 121 17.71 -0.04 -15.82
CA ASN A 121 19.10 0.28 -16.16
C ASN A 121 20.15 -0.65 -15.52
N GLN A 122 19.79 -1.47 -14.51
CA GLN A 122 20.68 -2.53 -13.99
C GLN A 122 20.69 -3.80 -14.86
N LEU A 123 19.80 -3.89 -15.85
CA LEU A 123 19.56 -5.11 -16.61
C LEU A 123 20.13 -5.03 -18.03
N SER A 124 20.47 -6.19 -18.59
CA SER A 124 20.78 -6.28 -20.01
C SER A 124 19.51 -6.06 -20.84
N LYS A 125 19.59 -5.17 -21.84
CA LYS A 125 18.50 -4.89 -22.78
C LYS A 125 17.96 -6.14 -23.50
N ASN A 126 18.78 -7.19 -23.61
CA ASN A 126 18.42 -8.45 -24.26
C ASN A 126 17.86 -9.51 -23.30
N THR A 127 17.75 -9.21 -22.00
CA THR A 127 17.12 -10.12 -21.03
C THR A 127 15.62 -10.14 -21.25
N LYS A 128 15.02 -11.33 -21.25
CA LYS A 128 13.56 -11.50 -21.24
C LYS A 128 13.08 -11.70 -19.81
N LEU A 129 12.13 -10.88 -19.39
CA LEU A 129 11.57 -10.90 -18.04
C LEU A 129 10.11 -11.32 -18.08
N THR A 130 9.65 -11.98 -17.04
CA THR A 130 8.21 -12.10 -16.74
C THR A 130 7.67 -10.71 -16.43
N VAL A 131 6.54 -10.36 -17.02
CA VAL A 131 5.91 -9.05 -16.84
C VAL A 131 4.45 -9.20 -16.46
N ASP A 132 3.96 -8.25 -15.68
CA ASP A 132 2.54 -8.04 -15.46
C ASP A 132 2.03 -6.89 -16.34
N SER A 133 0.73 -6.90 -16.58
CA SER A 133 0.02 -5.90 -17.36
C SER A 133 -0.62 -4.87 -16.44
N PHE A 134 -0.38 -3.61 -16.73
CA PHE A 134 -0.95 -2.45 -16.07
C PHE A 134 -1.70 -1.60 -17.09
N VAL A 135 -2.63 -0.78 -16.59
CA VAL A 135 -3.34 0.20 -17.40
C VAL A 135 -2.96 1.57 -16.90
N ASP A 136 -2.37 2.37 -17.81
CA ASP A 136 -2.10 3.77 -17.54
C ASP A 136 -3.41 4.53 -17.35
N ILE A 137 -3.52 5.28 -16.25
CA ILE A 137 -4.80 5.88 -15.83
C ILE A 137 -5.18 7.07 -16.74
N GLU A 138 -4.22 7.79 -17.30
CA GLU A 138 -4.47 8.96 -18.14
C GLU A 138 -4.81 8.57 -19.58
N SER A 139 -3.98 7.71 -20.17
CA SER A 139 -4.07 7.29 -21.57
C SER A 139 -4.90 6.03 -21.80
N SER A 140 -5.23 5.29 -20.74
CA SER A 140 -5.86 3.96 -20.81
C SER A 140 -5.07 2.93 -21.63
N LYS A 141 -3.77 3.17 -21.86
CA LYS A 141 -2.88 2.28 -22.59
C LYS A 141 -2.45 1.13 -21.70
N GLU A 142 -2.40 -0.07 -22.26
CA GLU A 142 -1.79 -1.22 -21.59
C GLU A 142 -0.27 -1.08 -21.59
N VAL A 143 0.34 -1.28 -20.42
CA VAL A 143 1.79 -1.15 -20.19
C VAL A 143 2.28 -2.39 -19.44
N TYR A 144 3.39 -2.96 -19.88
CA TYR A 144 4.04 -4.09 -19.23
C TYR A 144 5.17 -3.66 -18.32
N TYR A 145 5.23 -4.21 -17.12
CA TYR A 145 6.31 -3.93 -16.16
C TYR A 145 6.84 -5.22 -15.51
N PRO A 146 8.15 -5.34 -15.19
CA PRO A 146 8.70 -6.58 -14.65
C PRO A 146 8.03 -6.99 -13.33
N SER A 147 7.51 -8.22 -13.30
CA SER A 147 6.76 -8.74 -12.15
C SER A 147 7.55 -8.70 -10.84
N PHE A 148 8.85 -8.98 -10.90
CA PHE A 148 9.70 -9.02 -9.71
C PHE A 148 9.95 -7.65 -9.08
N LEU A 149 9.68 -6.55 -9.81
CA LEU A 149 9.78 -5.19 -9.26
C LEU A 149 8.53 -4.79 -8.50
N SER A 150 7.37 -5.39 -8.83
CA SER A 150 6.08 -5.17 -8.17
C SER A 150 5.70 -6.25 -7.15
N ASP A 151 6.36 -7.41 -7.15
CA ASP A 151 6.20 -8.45 -6.11
C ASP A 151 7.58 -8.80 -5.54
N VAL A 152 7.83 -8.40 -4.28
CA VAL A 152 9.12 -8.63 -3.61
C VAL A 152 9.38 -10.12 -3.33
N ASN A 153 8.36 -10.96 -3.41
CA ASN A 153 8.48 -12.40 -3.21
C ASN A 153 8.76 -13.15 -4.52
N PHE A 154 8.59 -12.49 -5.68
CA PHE A 154 8.78 -13.12 -6.98
C PHE A 154 10.24 -13.04 -7.43
N ILE A 155 10.79 -14.20 -7.80
CA ILE A 155 12.14 -14.32 -8.36
C ILE A 155 12.03 -14.70 -9.84
N ASP A 156 12.51 -13.82 -10.71
CA ASP A 156 12.56 -14.07 -12.15
C ASP A 156 13.79 -14.90 -12.51
N ASP A 157 13.60 -15.99 -13.26
CA ASP A 157 14.67 -16.87 -13.71
C ASP A 157 15.61 -16.23 -14.76
N GLY A 158 15.20 -15.11 -15.36
CA GLY A 158 16.01 -14.28 -16.26
C GLY A 158 16.97 -13.34 -15.52
N VAL A 159 16.88 -13.25 -14.19
CA VAL A 159 17.70 -12.37 -13.35
C VAL A 159 18.40 -13.18 -12.27
N SER A 160 19.72 -13.02 -12.14
CA SER A 160 20.46 -13.66 -11.04
C SER A 160 19.92 -13.18 -9.69
N ILE A 161 19.66 -14.10 -8.76
CA ILE A 161 19.17 -13.79 -7.41
C ILE A 161 20.05 -12.79 -6.62
N ASN A 162 21.34 -12.69 -6.96
CA ASN A 162 22.27 -11.75 -6.33
C ASN A 162 22.34 -10.40 -7.06
N ASN A 163 21.52 -10.17 -8.08
CA ASN A 163 21.51 -8.91 -8.81
C ASN A 163 20.91 -7.80 -7.93
N HIS A 164 21.58 -6.65 -7.89
CA HIS A 164 21.15 -5.46 -7.17
C HIS A 164 19.78 -4.93 -7.60
N VAL A 165 19.28 -5.30 -8.79
CA VAL A 165 17.96 -4.92 -9.27
C VAL A 165 16.83 -5.33 -8.30
N TYR A 166 16.99 -6.42 -7.55
CA TYR A 166 16.01 -6.83 -6.54
C TYR A 166 15.92 -5.85 -5.36
N GLN A 167 16.89 -4.94 -5.18
CA GLN A 167 16.81 -3.87 -4.17
C GLN A 167 15.85 -2.75 -4.56
N TYR A 168 15.37 -2.75 -5.82
CA TYR A 168 14.34 -1.84 -6.30
C TYR A 168 12.94 -2.44 -6.25
N ALA A 169 12.79 -3.72 -5.88
CA ALA A 169 11.49 -4.31 -5.66
C ALA A 169 10.83 -3.68 -4.44
N SER A 170 9.54 -3.35 -4.55
CA SER A 170 8.80 -2.73 -3.45
C SER A 170 7.33 -3.15 -3.46
N ASP A 171 6.76 -3.19 -2.26
CA ASP A 171 5.33 -3.26 -1.97
C ASP A 171 4.67 -1.86 -1.93
N SER A 172 5.41 -0.80 -2.21
CA SER A 172 4.89 0.56 -2.19
C SER A 172 3.78 0.75 -3.21
N GLY A 173 2.68 1.36 -2.78
CA GLY A 173 1.55 1.65 -3.66
C GLY A 173 0.59 0.47 -3.87
N TYR A 174 0.77 -0.66 -3.17
CA TYR A 174 -0.33 -1.58 -2.95
C TYR A 174 -1.31 -0.96 -1.97
N ALA A 175 -2.60 -1.04 -2.27
CA ALA A 175 -3.62 -0.46 -1.43
C ALA A 175 -4.93 -1.23 -1.55
N SER A 176 -5.69 -1.24 -0.48
CA SER A 176 -7.07 -1.72 -0.45
C SER A 176 -8.04 -0.61 -0.06
N GLY A 177 -9.26 -0.68 -0.60
CA GLY A 177 -10.33 0.25 -0.34
C GLY A 177 -11.69 -0.41 -0.56
N SER A 178 -12.74 0.21 -0.04
CA SER A 178 -14.11 -0.29 -0.27
C SER A 178 -14.58 -0.05 -1.70
N THR A 179 -13.90 0.85 -2.42
CA THR A 179 -14.05 1.10 -3.85
C THR A 179 -12.68 1.17 -4.52
N VAL A 180 -12.67 1.07 -5.85
CA VAL A 180 -11.44 1.26 -6.65
C VAL A 180 -10.86 2.67 -6.46
N ASN A 181 -11.72 3.69 -6.34
CA ASN A 181 -11.27 5.07 -6.13
C ASN A 181 -10.57 5.24 -4.77
N GLU A 182 -11.10 4.64 -3.70
CA GLU A 182 -10.43 4.66 -2.39
C GLU A 182 -9.07 3.98 -2.44
N ALA A 183 -9.00 2.78 -3.03
CA ALA A 183 -7.74 2.05 -3.16
C ALA A 183 -6.73 2.84 -3.98
N LEU A 184 -7.16 3.42 -5.10
CA LEU A 184 -6.30 4.22 -5.97
C LEU A 184 -5.80 5.50 -5.28
N LEU A 185 -6.68 6.23 -4.59
CA LEU A 185 -6.30 7.43 -3.85
C LEU A 185 -5.28 7.11 -2.75
N HIS A 186 -5.51 6.03 -2.00
CA HIS A 186 -4.58 5.56 -0.97
C HIS A 186 -3.23 5.22 -1.58
N SER A 187 -3.20 4.38 -2.63
CA SER A 187 -1.99 4.00 -3.35
C SER A 187 -1.16 5.21 -3.79
N ILE A 188 -1.80 6.20 -4.42
CA ILE A 188 -1.13 7.43 -4.87
C ILE A 188 -0.59 8.24 -3.68
N ASN A 189 -1.39 8.40 -2.62
CA ASN A 189 -0.98 9.14 -1.43
C ASN A 189 0.23 8.49 -0.74
N GLU A 190 0.27 7.16 -0.67
CA GLU A 190 1.41 6.43 -0.13
C GLU A 190 2.68 6.66 -0.96
N LEU A 191 2.57 6.61 -2.30
CA LEU A 191 3.71 6.87 -3.18
C LEU A 191 4.24 8.30 -3.01
N ILE A 192 3.35 9.29 -2.91
CA ILE A 192 3.72 10.70 -2.63
C ILE A 192 4.39 10.83 -1.26
N GLU A 193 3.86 10.16 -0.23
CA GLU A 193 4.45 10.14 1.10
C GLU A 193 5.88 9.58 1.05
N ARG A 194 6.07 8.43 0.41
CA ARG A 194 7.38 7.76 0.33
C ARG A 194 8.40 8.55 -0.47
N ASP A 195 8.02 9.18 -1.59
CA ASP A 195 8.91 10.10 -2.33
C ASP A 195 9.30 11.31 -1.44
N SER A 196 8.32 11.91 -0.77
CA SER A 196 8.54 13.06 0.12
C SER A 196 9.49 12.73 1.28
N ILE A 197 9.29 11.58 1.93
CA ILE A 197 10.16 11.07 3.00
C ILE A 197 11.56 10.79 2.46
N SER A 198 11.67 10.15 1.29
CA SER A 198 12.96 9.83 0.67
C SER A 198 13.78 11.09 0.42
N ARG A 199 13.18 12.12 -0.19
CA ARG A 199 13.82 13.43 -0.41
C ARG A 199 14.19 14.10 0.91
N PHE A 200 13.33 14.03 1.91
CA PHE A 200 13.62 14.56 3.24
C PHE A 200 14.85 13.90 3.87
N ILE A 201 14.95 12.57 3.80
CA ILE A 201 16.10 11.81 4.33
C ILE A 201 17.37 12.11 3.54
N ILE A 202 17.30 12.18 2.20
CA ILE A 202 18.45 12.56 1.36
C ILE A 202 19.00 13.92 1.79
N LYS A 203 18.12 14.91 1.98
CA LYS A 203 18.53 16.26 2.38
C LYS A 203 19.05 16.35 3.80
N TYR A 204 18.20 16.02 4.77
CA TYR A 204 18.42 16.32 6.18
C TYR A 204 19.07 15.16 6.93
N GLY A 205 18.87 13.93 6.47
CA GLY A 205 19.50 12.73 7.03
C GLY A 205 20.90 12.48 6.50
N LEU A 206 21.10 12.59 5.18
CA LEU A 206 22.39 12.30 4.51
C LEU A 206 23.21 13.55 4.18
N GLY A 207 22.62 14.75 4.27
CA GLY A 207 23.31 16.00 3.95
C GLY A 207 23.55 16.23 2.45
N ILE A 208 22.84 15.51 1.59
CA ILE A 208 22.95 15.65 0.13
C ILE A 208 22.12 16.87 -0.30
N LYS A 209 22.63 17.66 -1.23
CA LYS A 209 21.94 18.86 -1.71
C LYS A 209 20.67 18.48 -2.49
N GLU A 210 19.53 18.63 -1.84
CA GLU A 210 18.20 18.50 -2.44
C GLU A 210 17.43 19.83 -2.28
N ASN A 211 17.13 20.49 -3.38
CA ASN A 211 16.51 21.83 -3.36
C ASN A 211 14.99 21.77 -3.40
N SER A 212 14.39 20.65 -3.81
CA SER A 212 12.94 20.51 -3.96
C SER A 212 12.19 20.35 -2.63
N VAL A 213 12.87 19.96 -1.55
CA VAL A 213 12.24 19.72 -0.24
C VAL A 213 12.63 20.76 0.80
N THR A 214 11.62 21.30 1.50
CA THR A 214 11.82 22.19 2.66
C THR A 214 11.02 21.64 3.84
N ALA A 215 11.67 21.50 5.00
CA ALA A 215 11.03 21.03 6.21
C ALA A 215 10.36 22.21 6.93
N PHE A 216 9.05 22.11 7.16
CA PHE A 216 8.30 23.08 7.94
C PHE A 216 7.85 22.46 9.25
N LYS A 217 8.05 23.19 10.34
CA LYS A 217 7.40 22.84 11.61
C LYS A 217 5.94 23.27 11.52
N ILE A 218 5.03 22.30 11.54
CA ILE A 218 3.59 22.58 11.63
C ILE A 218 3.28 23.06 13.05
N ILE A 219 2.65 24.23 13.17
CA ILE A 219 2.07 24.71 14.42
C ILE A 219 0.60 24.29 14.40
N PRO A 220 0.14 23.34 15.23
CA PRO A 220 -1.23 22.83 15.09
C PRO A 220 -2.31 23.92 15.14
N LYS A 221 -2.10 24.95 15.97
CA LYS A 221 -3.00 26.11 16.08
C LYS A 221 -3.10 26.96 14.81
N SER A 222 -2.17 26.84 13.86
CA SER A 222 -2.21 27.53 12.58
C SER A 222 -2.91 26.72 11.49
N LEU A 223 -3.36 25.50 11.79
CA LEU A 223 -4.14 24.72 10.84
C LEU A 223 -5.50 25.39 10.58
N PRO A 224 -6.05 25.28 9.35
CA PRO A 224 -7.44 25.59 9.07
C PRO A 224 -8.36 24.95 10.12
N LYS A 225 -9.46 25.61 10.49
CA LYS A 225 -10.33 25.18 11.60
C LYS A 225 -10.75 23.71 11.51
N ASP A 226 -11.03 23.21 10.31
CA ASP A 226 -11.49 21.84 10.13
C ASP A 226 -10.35 20.82 10.29
N LEU A 227 -9.15 21.12 9.80
CA LEU A 227 -7.94 20.32 10.07
C LEU A 227 -7.51 20.39 11.54
N TYR A 228 -7.67 21.55 12.18
CA TYR A 228 -7.38 21.70 13.60
C TYR A 228 -8.32 20.86 14.47
N LYS A 229 -9.60 20.74 14.09
CA LYS A 229 -10.54 19.83 14.77
C LYS A 229 -10.08 18.38 14.66
N ILE A 230 -9.64 17.94 13.49
CA ILE A 230 -9.12 16.57 13.28
C ILE A 230 -7.89 16.32 14.17
N TYR A 231 -7.00 17.30 14.32
CA TYR A 231 -5.81 17.17 15.18
C TYR A 231 -6.13 17.09 16.68
N LEU A 232 -7.28 17.60 17.13
CA LEU A 232 -7.67 17.65 18.54
C LEU A 232 -8.50 16.44 19.00
N VAL A 233 -9.11 15.71 18.04
CA VAL A 233 -9.76 14.41 18.28
C VAL A 233 -8.67 13.36 18.42
#